data_AF-A0A257W1V2-F1
#
_entry.id   AF-A0A257W1V2-F1
#
_cell.length_a   1.000
_cell.length_b   1.000
_cell.length_c   1.000
_cell.angle_alpha   90.00
_cell.angle_beta   90.00
_cell.angle_gamma   90.00
#
_symmetry.space_group_name_H-M   'P 1'
#
loop_
_entity.id
_entity.type
_entity.pdbx_description
1 polymer ?
#
loop_
_entity_poly.entity_id
_entity_poly.type
_entity_poly.pdbx_seq_one_letter_code
_entity_poly.pdbx_strand_id
1 'polypeptide(L)' 'MYEGMFLLDSNRFSADPDGTQQAVLGMLDRVGAKVVASRPWQEGKLAYPIGNHRKGLY' A
#
# COMPACT_ATOMS: atom_id res chain seq x y z
N MET A 1 -5.37 6.55 -17.96
CA MET A 1 -5.87 6.19 -16.61
C MET A 1 -5.04 4.99 -16.16
N TYR A 2 -4.45 5.05 -14.98
CA TYR A 2 -3.54 4.02 -14.47
C TYR A 2 -4.10 3.42 -13.19
N GLU A 3 -3.84 2.13 -12.99
CA GLU A 3 -4.08 1.44 -11.73
C GLU A 3 -2.73 0.98 -11.19
N GLY A 4 -2.50 1.20 -9.89
CA GLY A 4 -1.26 0.85 -9.21
C GLY A 4 -1.59 0.22 -7.88
N MET A 5 -1.09 -1.00 -7.66
CA MET A 5 -1.21 -1.72 -6.41
C MET A 5 0.15 -1.73 -5.71
N PHE A 6 0.17 -1.39 -4.43
CA PHE A 6 1.40 -1.29 -3.65
C PHE A 6 1.35 -2.26 -2.50
N LEU A 7 2.36 -3.11 -2.40
CA LEU A 7 2.47 -4.06 -1.31
C LEU A 7 3.16 -3.37 -0.13
N LEU A 8 2.42 -3.13 0.94
CA LEU A 8 2.93 -2.46 2.13
C LEU A 8 3.36 -3.49 3.18
N ASP A 9 4.36 -3.10 3.98
CA ASP A 9 4.80 -3.88 5.12
C ASP A 9 3.66 -3.98 6.15
N SER A 10 3.20 -5.20 6.41
CA SER A 10 2.08 -5.46 7.31
C SER A 10 2.34 -4.99 8.75
N ASN A 11 3.58 -5.03 9.26
CA ASN A 11 3.87 -4.56 10.62
C ASN A 11 3.75 -3.04 10.69
N ARG A 12 4.25 -2.33 9.68
CA ARG A 12 4.18 -0.87 9.63
C ARG A 12 2.75 -0.38 9.41
N PHE A 13 2.00 -1.07 8.54
CA PHE A 13 0.60 -0.78 8.33
C PHE A 13 -0.27 -1.11 9.56
N SER A 14 -0.06 -2.25 10.23
CA SER A 14 -0.76 -2.59 11.47
C SER A 14 -0.52 -1.58 12.59
N ALA A 15 0.66 -0.93 12.62
CA ALA A 15 0.98 0.09 13.61
C ALA A 15 0.39 1.46 13.27
N ASP A 16 0.38 1.85 11.99
CA ASP A 16 -0.15 3.13 11.51
C ASP A 16 -0.68 3.01 10.06
N PRO A 17 -1.96 2.61 9.91
CA PRO A 17 -2.60 2.44 8.60
C PRO A 17 -2.68 3.77 7.82
N ASP A 18 -3.14 4.82 8.50
CA ASP A 18 -3.38 6.15 7.92
C ASP A 18 -2.07 6.80 7.49
N GLY A 19 -1.04 6.79 8.34
CA GLY A 19 0.26 7.36 8.00
C GLY A 19 0.97 6.62 6.87
N THR A 20 0.81 5.30 6.80
CA THR A 20 1.39 4.50 5.70
C THR A 20 0.68 4.79 4.38
N GLN A 21 -0.65 4.90 4.37
CA GLN A 21 -1.41 5.29 3.18
C GLN A 21 -1.09 6.72 2.74
N GLN A 22 -1.02 7.66 3.68
CA GLN A 22 -0.65 9.05 3.39
C GLN A 22 0.77 9.19 2.83
N ALA A 23 1.72 8.35 3.26
CA ALA A 23 3.06 8.36 2.69
C ALA A 23 3.05 8.04 1.20
N VAL A 24 2.27 7.04 0.77
CA VAL A 24 2.13 6.66 -0.66
C VAL A 24 1.38 7.74 -1.43
N LEU A 25 0.26 8.21 -0.91
CA LEU A 25 -0.55 9.26 -1.55
C LEU A 25 0.24 10.57 -1.67
N GLY A 26 1.00 10.94 -0.66
CA GLY A 26 1.86 12.13 -0.68
C GLY A 26 3.00 12.02 -1.69
N MET A 27 3.54 10.82 -1.95
CA MET A 27 4.50 10.62 -3.03
C MET A 27 3.86 10.84 -4.40
N LEU A 28 2.64 10.33 -4.60
CA LEU A 28 1.87 10.52 -5.83
C LEU A 28 1.50 11.99 -6.05
N ASP A 29 1.08 12.68 -4.99
CA ASP A 29 0.74 14.10 -5.03
C ASP A 29 1.95 14.97 -5.42
N ARG A 30 3.14 14.67 -4.87
CA ARG A 30 4.39 15.38 -5.20
C ARG A 30 4.78 15.29 -6.67
N VAL A 31 4.43 14.21 -7.37
CA VAL A 31 4.69 14.07 -8.80
C VAL A 31 3.55 14.62 -9.68
N GLY A 32 2.56 15.28 -9.06
CA GLY A 32 1.41 15.85 -9.75
C GLY A 32 0.36 14.82 -10.16
N ALA A 33 0.38 13.62 -9.57
CA ALA A 33 -0.60 12.59 -9.89
C ALA A 33 -1.93 12.86 -9.17
N LYS A 34 -3.01 12.89 -9.95
CA LYS A 34 -4.37 13.02 -9.41
C LYS A 34 -4.92 11.64 -9.02
N VAL A 35 -5.03 11.38 -7.71
CA VAL A 35 -5.61 10.14 -7.19
C VAL A 35 -7.13 10.20 -7.30
N VAL A 36 -7.71 9.32 -8.12
CA VAL A 36 -9.17 9.27 -8.36
C VAL A 36 -9.89 8.38 -7.35
N ALA A 37 -9.22 7.31 -6.90
CA ALA A 37 -9.69 6.42 -5.85
C ALA A 37 -8.49 5.81 -5.14
N SER A 38 -8.57 5.69 -3.81
CA SER A 38 -7.70 4.82 -3.03
C SER A 38 -8.59 3.89 -2.22
N ARG A 39 -8.35 2.59 -2.28
CA ARG A 39 -9.12 1.58 -1.56
C ARG A 39 -8.15 0.55 -0.99
N PRO A 40 -8.14 0.32 0.33
CA PRO A 40 -7.44 -0.82 0.88
C PRO A 40 -8.15 -2.09 0.41
N TRP A 41 -7.41 -3.05 -0.12
CA TRP A 41 -8.03 -4.24 -0.71
C TRP A 41 -8.31 -5.30 0.36
N GLN A 42 -7.27 -5.83 0.99
CA GLN A 42 -7.41 -6.75 2.12
C GLN A 42 -6.05 -7.09 2.73
N GLU A 43 -6.04 -7.40 4.02
CA GLU A 43 -4.90 -7.97 4.71
C GLU A 43 -4.90 -9.50 4.53
N GLY A 44 -3.83 -10.05 3.96
CA GLY A 44 -3.83 -11.46 3.56
C GLY A 44 -2.46 -12.13 3.56
N LYS A 45 -2.48 -13.47 3.61
CA LYS A 45 -1.29 -14.29 3.42
C LYS A 45 -0.95 -14.30 1.93
N LEU A 46 0.30 -13.99 1.58
CA LEU A 46 0.74 -14.05 0.19
C LEU A 46 0.78 -15.52 -0.26
N ALA A 47 0.47 -15.78 -1.54
CA ALA A 47 0.55 -17.12 -2.11
C ALA A 47 1.97 -17.72 -2.02
N TYR A 48 2.98 -16.85 -1.99
CA TYR A 48 4.39 -17.18 -1.79
C TYR A 48 5.10 -15.98 -1.12
N PRO A 49 6.20 -16.20 -0.38
CA PRO A 49 6.95 -15.10 0.22
C PRO A 49 7.54 -14.20 -0.86
N ILE A 50 7.38 -12.88 -0.72
CA ILE A 50 8.04 -11.88 -1.54
C ILE A 50 9.10 -11.22 -0.66
N GLY A 51 10.38 -11.49 -0.93
CA GLY A 51 11.47 -11.11 -0.02
C GLY A 51 11.34 -11.81 1.34
N ASN A 52 11.38 -11.05 2.43
CA ASN A 52 11.19 -11.56 3.78
C ASN A 52 9.73 -11.44 4.28
N HIS A 53 8.80 -11.02 3.42
CA HIS A 53 7.40 -10.78 3.79
C HIS A 53 6.55 -12.00 3.45
N ARG A 54 5.96 -12.61 4.49
CA ARG A 54 4.99 -13.74 4.37
C ARG A 54 3.53 -13.27 4.37
N LYS A 55 3.30 -12.00 4.70
CA LYS A 55 2.01 -11.31 4.72
C LYS A 55 2.24 -9.94 4.08
N GLY A 56 1.28 -9.50 3.29
CA GLY A 56 1.31 -8.20 2.64
C GLY A 56 -0.08 -7.62 2.67
N LEU A 57 -0.17 -6.31 2.82
CA LEU A 57 -1.41 -5.57 2.62
C LEU A 57 -1.34 -4.87 1.25
N TYR A 58 -2.43 -4.98 0.50
CA TYR A 58 -2.59 -4.47 -0.87
C TYR A 58 -3.39 -3.17 -0.91
#